data_AF-A0A1P8Q1C1-F1
#
_entry.id   AF-A0A1P8Q1C1-F1
#
_cell.length_a   1.000
_cell.length_b   1.000
_cell.length_c   1.000
_cell.angle_alpha   90.00
_cell.angle_beta   90.00
_cell.angle_gamma   90.00
#
_symmetry.space_group_name_H-M   'P 1'
#
loop_
_entity.id
_entity.type
_entity.pdbx_description
1 polymer ?
#
loop_
_entity_poly.entity_id
_entity_poly.type
_entity_poly.pdbx_seq_one_letter_code
_entity_poly.pdbx_strand_id
1 'polypeptide(L)'
;MKNLYRLDRLTLFALFLIYAFSGITAMVLANEATPEMGRVMELVVYVVGLIIGFVIYYGIMYLILKNSEFDFQKTIFVNIAIGLIVVALLSGIVGAITNKGLNIWVKVIVGLLGNGLTIALNWKYLQVSQSSKIKVSILSVLSFFVSVI
;
A
#
# COMPACT_ATOMS: atom_id res chain seq x y z
N MET A 1 9.50 -20.20 17.07
CA MET A 1 9.06 -18.96 16.40
C MET A 1 7.62 -19.16 15.92
N LYS A 2 6.64 -18.40 16.44
CA LYS A 2 5.24 -18.52 16.03
C LYS A 2 5.06 -17.83 14.66
N ASN A 3 4.67 -18.60 13.65
CA ASN A 3 4.47 -18.13 12.28
C ASN A 3 3.40 -17.03 12.23
N LEU A 4 3.80 -15.79 11.93
CA LEU A 4 2.89 -14.64 11.81
C LEU A 4 1.86 -14.82 10.67
N TYR A 5 2.15 -15.63 9.65
CA TYR A 5 1.37 -15.65 8.40
C TYR A 5 0.81 -17.03 8.04
N ARG A 6 0.09 -17.68 8.97
CA ARG A 6 -0.87 -18.74 8.62
C ARG A 6 -2.17 -18.14 8.06
N LEU A 7 -2.04 -17.23 7.09
CA LEU A 7 -3.19 -16.62 6.44
C LEU A 7 -3.62 -17.47 5.23
N ASP A 8 -4.91 -17.77 5.20
CA ASP A 8 -5.60 -18.40 4.08
C ASP A 8 -5.94 -17.35 3.01
N ARG A 9 -6.40 -17.81 1.83
CA ARG A 9 -6.66 -16.93 0.69
C ARG A 9 -7.76 -15.90 0.98
N LEU A 10 -8.75 -16.24 1.81
CA LEU A 10 -9.85 -15.35 2.14
C LEU A 10 -9.39 -14.23 3.08
N THR A 11 -8.49 -14.51 4.03
CA THR A 11 -7.91 -13.46 4.88
C THR A 11 -7.01 -12.51 4.11
N LEU A 12 -6.25 -13.00 3.12
CA LEU A 12 -5.46 -12.13 2.22
C LEU A 12 -6.37 -11.20 1.41
N PHE A 13 -7.47 -11.75 0.89
CA PHE A 13 -8.46 -10.96 0.18
C PHE A 13 -9.14 -9.93 1.10
N ALA A 14 -9.49 -10.32 2.33
CA ALA A 14 -10.05 -9.39 3.32
C ALA A 14 -9.09 -8.24 3.66
N LEU A 15 -7.79 -8.50 3.82
CA LEU A 15 -6.77 -7.46 4.00
C LEU A 15 -6.72 -6.50 2.82
N PHE A 16 -6.81 -7.02 1.60
CA PHE A 16 -6.87 -6.20 0.39
C PHE A 16 -8.16 -5.39 0.32
N LEU A 17 -9.31 -5.95 0.72
CA LEU A 17 -10.56 -5.20 0.79
C LEU A 17 -10.48 -4.09 1.85
N ILE A 18 -9.92 -4.37 3.03
CA ILE A 18 -9.71 -3.35 4.07
C ILE A 18 -8.84 -2.20 3.53
N TYR A 19 -7.81 -2.51 2.74
CA TYR A 19 -7.02 -1.51 2.03
C TYR A 19 -7.86 -0.68 1.05
N ALA A 20 -8.60 -1.34 0.16
CA ALA A 20 -9.42 -0.66 -0.83
C ALA A 20 -10.48 0.24 -0.18
N PHE A 21 -11.12 -0.24 0.90
CA PHE A 21 -12.18 0.49 1.59
C PHE A 21 -11.66 1.61 2.51
N SER A 22 -10.46 1.50 3.08
CA SER A 22 -9.89 2.59 3.91
C SER A 22 -9.50 3.82 3.08
N GLY A 23 -9.11 3.63 1.82
CA GLY A 23 -8.89 4.74 0.88
C GLY A 23 -10.20 5.36 0.39
N ILE A 24 -11.26 4.55 0.24
CA ILE A 24 -12.61 5.04 -0.11
C ILE A 24 -13.18 5.93 1.00
N THR A 25 -13.11 5.50 2.27
CA THR A 25 -13.64 6.30 3.39
C THR A 25 -12.91 7.64 3.54
N ALA A 26 -11.59 7.66 3.35
CA ALA A 26 -10.79 8.89 3.33
C ALA A 26 -11.28 9.90 2.27
N MET A 27 -11.58 9.41 1.07
CA MET A 27 -12.01 10.25 -0.05
C MET A 27 -13.44 10.76 0.11
N VAL A 28 -14.36 9.90 0.59
CA VAL A 28 -15.75 10.28 0.88
C VAL A 28 -15.83 11.35 1.97
N LEU A 29 -15.00 11.24 3.02
CA LEU A 29 -14.94 12.22 4.10
C LEU A 29 -14.32 13.57 3.67
N ALA A 30 -13.43 13.56 2.67
CA ALA A 30 -12.76 14.79 2.20
C ALA A 30 -13.59 15.61 1.20
N ASN A 31 -14.62 15.02 0.56
CA ASN A 31 -15.37 15.63 -0.53
C ASN A 31 -16.87 15.80 -0.19
N GLU A 32 -17.17 16.73 0.74
CA GLU A 32 -18.54 17.05 1.10
C GLU A 32 -19.30 17.86 0.02
N ALA A 33 -18.60 18.49 -0.93
CA ALA A 33 -19.16 19.50 -1.83
C ALA A 33 -19.48 19.05 -3.27
N THR A 34 -19.20 17.81 -3.68
CA THR A 34 -19.44 17.32 -5.05
C THR A 34 -20.83 16.68 -5.23
N PRO A 35 -21.50 16.90 -6.39
CA PRO A 35 -22.73 16.18 -6.75
C PRO A 35 -22.54 14.66 -6.69
N GLU A 36 -23.57 13.91 -6.30
CA GLU A 36 -23.48 12.45 -6.06
C GLU A 36 -22.82 11.68 -7.21
N MET A 37 -23.13 12.02 -8.46
CA MET A 37 -22.57 11.35 -9.64
C MET A 37 -21.07 11.67 -9.85
N GLY A 38 -20.60 12.86 -9.46
CA GLY A 38 -19.19 13.22 -9.48
C GLY A 38 -18.38 12.47 -8.41
N ARG A 39 -18.96 12.31 -7.21
CA ARG A 39 -18.35 11.56 -6.09
C ARG A 39 -18.16 10.08 -6.42
N VAL A 40 -19.16 9.47 -7.08
CA VAL A 40 -19.07 8.07 -7.51
C VAL A 40 -17.98 7.88 -8.55
N MET A 41 -17.86 8.79 -9.54
CA MET A 41 -16.85 8.66 -10.59
C MET A 41 -15.43 8.85 -10.06
N GLU A 42 -15.23 9.81 -9.15
CA GLU A 42 -13.97 10.00 -8.43
C GLU A 42 -13.55 8.76 -7.62
N LEU A 43 -14.51 8.15 -6.91
CA LEU A 43 -14.29 6.93 -6.13
C LEU A 43 -13.91 5.75 -7.03
N VAL A 44 -14.57 5.60 -8.19
CA VAL A 44 -14.22 4.57 -9.18
C VAL A 44 -12.79 4.77 -9.69
N VAL A 45 -12.42 6.00 -10.06
CA VAL A 45 -11.06 6.31 -10.53
C VAL A 45 -10.02 6.03 -9.45
N TYR A 46 -10.31 6.37 -8.19
CA TYR A 46 -9.42 6.08 -7.07
C TYR A 46 -9.24 4.58 -6.83
N VAL A 47 -10.34 3.82 -6.79
CA VAL A 47 -10.31 2.36 -6.60
C VAL A 47 -9.55 1.67 -7.73
N VAL A 48 -9.77 2.09 -8.97
CA VAL A 48 -9.04 1.56 -10.14
C VAL A 48 -7.55 1.89 -10.04
N GLY A 49 -7.19 3.13 -9.73
CA GLY A 49 -5.79 3.54 -9.53
C GLY A 49 -5.10 2.75 -8.42
N LEU A 50 -5.81 2.50 -7.32
CA LEU A 50 -5.33 1.71 -6.19
C LEU A 50 -5.07 0.25 -6.57
N ILE A 51 -6.01 -0.39 -7.29
CA ILE A 51 -5.85 -1.76 -7.79
C ILE A 51 -4.63 -1.84 -8.73
N ILE A 52 -4.52 -0.90 -9.68
CA ILE A 52 -3.42 -0.87 -10.64
C ILE A 52 -2.08 -0.67 -9.91
N GLY A 53 -2.00 0.29 -8.99
CA GLY A 53 -0.80 0.57 -8.20
C GLY A 53 -0.37 -0.65 -7.39
N PHE A 54 -1.31 -1.33 -6.73
CA PHE A 54 -1.03 -2.58 -6.02
C PHE A 54 -0.50 -3.67 -6.95
N VAL A 55 -1.16 -3.91 -8.08
CA VAL A 55 -0.78 -4.96 -9.04
C VAL A 55 0.61 -4.71 -9.60
N ILE A 56 0.94 -3.45 -9.94
CA ILE A 56 2.28 -3.09 -10.42
C ILE A 56 3.30 -3.32 -9.31
N TYR A 57 3.07 -2.81 -8.11
CA TYR A 57 4.04 -2.88 -7.02
C TYR A 57 4.29 -4.32 -6.56
N TYR A 58 3.22 -5.10 -6.36
CA TYR A 58 3.32 -6.53 -6.07
C TYR A 58 3.96 -7.30 -7.23
N GLY A 59 3.57 -7.00 -8.47
CA GLY A 59 4.06 -7.66 -9.68
C GLY A 59 5.57 -7.52 -9.86
N ILE A 60 6.11 -6.31 -9.67
CA ILE A 60 7.55 -6.08 -9.78
C ILE A 60 8.30 -6.85 -8.66
N MET A 61 7.82 -6.76 -7.42
CA MET A 61 8.40 -7.52 -6.29
C MET A 61 8.40 -9.03 -6.55
N TYR A 62 7.30 -9.53 -7.11
CA TYR A 62 7.18 -10.93 -7.50
C TYR A 62 8.18 -11.33 -8.58
N LEU A 63 8.32 -10.52 -9.63
CA LEU A 63 9.26 -10.79 -10.73
C LEU A 63 10.72 -10.81 -10.27
N ILE A 64 11.08 -9.97 -9.29
CA ILE A 64 12.44 -9.93 -8.73
C ILE A 64 12.80 -11.23 -8.00
N LEU A 65 11.82 -11.84 -7.32
CA LEU A 65 12.07 -12.94 -6.38
C LEU A 65 11.71 -14.31 -6.94
N LYS A 66 10.81 -14.38 -7.93
CA LYS A 66 10.31 -15.67 -8.48
C LYS A 66 11.40 -16.61 -8.99
N ASN A 67 12.55 -16.07 -9.39
CA ASN A 67 13.65 -16.85 -9.97
C ASN A 67 14.70 -17.27 -8.93
N SER A 68 14.65 -16.73 -7.71
CA SER A 68 15.71 -16.91 -6.70
C SER A 68 15.20 -17.31 -5.32
N GLU A 69 13.90 -17.21 -5.05
CA GLU A 69 13.33 -17.43 -3.73
C GLU A 69 12.02 -18.22 -3.82
N PHE A 70 11.68 -18.93 -2.74
CA PHE A 70 10.46 -19.74 -2.61
C PHE A 70 9.57 -19.19 -1.50
N ASP A 71 8.26 -19.50 -1.56
CA ASP A 71 7.25 -19.18 -0.53
C ASP A 71 7.15 -17.71 -0.06
N PHE A 72 7.70 -16.77 -0.83
CA PHE A 72 7.71 -15.34 -0.49
C PHE A 72 6.36 -14.64 -0.78
N GLN A 73 5.51 -15.24 -1.62
CA GLN A 73 4.36 -14.58 -2.25
C GLN A 73 3.36 -14.04 -1.23
N LYS A 74 3.06 -14.84 -0.20
CA LYS A 74 2.13 -14.45 0.87
C LYS A 74 2.71 -13.33 1.73
N THR A 75 3.97 -13.46 2.13
CA THR A 75 4.61 -12.48 3.01
C THR A 75 4.71 -11.11 2.35
N ILE A 76 5.09 -11.06 1.07
CA ILE A 76 5.15 -9.80 0.33
C ILE A 76 3.78 -9.18 0.15
N PHE A 77 2.78 -9.99 -0.22
CA PHE A 77 1.42 -9.51 -0.37
C PHE A 77 0.95 -8.82 0.92
N VAL A 78 1.13 -9.49 2.07
CA VAL A 78 0.69 -8.96 3.37
C VAL A 78 1.48 -7.71 3.76
N ASN A 79 2.80 -7.72 3.59
CA ASN A 79 3.63 -6.58 3.96
C ASN A 79 3.28 -5.34 3.12
N ILE A 80 3.04 -5.51 1.82
CA ILE A 80 2.60 -4.43 0.92
C ILE A 80 1.21 -3.95 1.32
N ALA A 81 0.25 -4.86 1.53
CA ALA A 81 -1.10 -4.50 1.93
C ALA A 81 -1.12 -3.71 3.25
N ILE A 82 -0.36 -4.13 4.26
CA ILE A 82 -0.24 -3.40 5.54
C ILE A 82 0.33 -2.00 5.31
N GLY A 83 1.43 -1.88 4.55
CA GLY A 83 2.04 -0.58 4.26
C GLY A 83 1.07 0.38 3.59
N LEU A 84 0.32 -0.11 2.60
CA LEU A 84 -0.66 0.69 1.87
C LEU A 84 -1.91 1.02 2.70
N ILE A 85 -2.38 0.12 3.57
CA ILE A 85 -3.46 0.41 4.55
C ILE A 85 -3.05 1.57 5.44
N VAL A 86 -1.82 1.56 5.96
CA VAL A 86 -1.32 2.63 6.81
C VAL A 86 -1.27 3.95 6.05
N VAL A 87 -0.83 3.95 4.79
CA VAL A 87 -0.88 5.15 3.93
C VAL A 87 -2.30 5.67 3.77
N ALA A 88 -3.26 4.79 3.46
CA ALA A 88 -4.65 5.17 3.24
C ALA A 88 -5.28 5.76 4.52
N LEU A 89 -5.07 5.12 5.67
CA LEU A 89 -5.55 5.60 6.96
C LEU A 89 -4.93 6.96 7.33
N LEU A 90 -3.62 7.11 7.21
CA LEU A 90 -2.93 8.38 7.49
C LEU A 90 -3.39 9.50 6.55
N SER A 91 -3.54 9.19 5.26
CA SER A 91 -4.06 10.13 4.26
C SER A 91 -5.49 10.57 4.60
N GLY A 92 -6.36 9.65 5.03
CA GLY A 92 -7.72 9.94 5.44
C GLY A 92 -7.80 10.79 6.71
N ILE A 93 -7.00 10.44 7.74
CA ILE A 93 -6.92 11.24 8.97
C ILE A 93 -6.47 12.66 8.66
N VAL A 94 -5.40 12.83 7.87
CA VAL A 94 -4.91 14.17 7.56
C VAL A 94 -5.92 14.94 6.71
N GLY A 95 -6.52 14.31 5.70
CA GLY A 95 -7.56 14.93 4.87
C GLY A 95 -8.75 15.42 5.70
N ALA A 96 -9.22 14.62 6.67
CA ALA A 96 -10.30 14.98 7.58
C ALA A 96 -9.94 16.11 8.55
N ILE A 97 -8.67 16.20 8.97
CA ILE A 97 -8.20 17.31 9.82
C ILE A 97 -8.05 18.61 9.02
N THR A 98 -7.54 18.52 7.80
CA THR A 98 -7.16 19.71 7.03
C THR A 98 -8.30 20.29 6.19
N ASN A 99 -9.39 19.54 5.95
CA ASN A 99 -10.49 19.91 5.03
C ASN A 99 -10.00 20.46 3.68
N LYS A 100 -8.81 20.00 3.27
CA LYS A 100 -8.05 20.46 2.11
C LYS A 100 -7.29 19.26 1.57
N GLY A 101 -7.08 19.25 0.26
CA GLY A 101 -6.22 18.26 -0.38
C GLY A 101 -4.84 18.19 0.26
N LEU A 102 -4.29 16.97 0.34
CA LEU A 102 -2.97 16.69 0.90
C LEU A 102 -1.91 17.52 0.16
N ASN A 103 -1.27 18.46 0.85
CA ASN A 103 -0.14 19.19 0.27
C ASN A 103 1.05 18.24 0.04
N ILE A 104 2.02 18.68 -0.77
CA ILE A 104 3.18 17.84 -1.13
C ILE A 104 3.96 17.34 0.09
N TRP A 105 4.08 18.16 1.15
CA TRP A 105 4.79 17.80 2.37
C TRP A 105 4.09 16.68 3.15
N VAL A 106 2.76 16.70 3.22
CA VAL A 106 2.01 15.60 3.84
C VAL A 106 2.10 14.34 2.99
N LYS A 107 2.00 14.44 1.66
CA LYS A 107 2.17 13.29 0.76
C LYS A 107 3.54 12.63 0.96
N VAL A 108 4.60 13.42 1.10
CA VAL A 108 5.96 12.94 1.40
C VAL A 108 5.99 12.19 2.73
N ILE A 109 5.47 12.78 3.81
CA ILE A 109 5.50 12.16 5.16
C ILE A 109 4.70 10.85 5.18
N VAL A 110 3.49 10.87 4.63
CA VAL A 110 2.62 9.68 4.60
C VAL A 110 3.24 8.59 3.72
N GLY A 111 3.80 8.97 2.56
CA GLY A 111 4.51 8.05 1.68
C GLY A 111 5.75 7.42 2.33
N LEU A 112 6.51 8.20 3.11
CA LEU A 112 7.68 7.71 3.87
C LEU A 112 7.26 6.70 4.93
N LEU A 113 6.19 6.97 5.67
CA LEU A 113 5.68 6.06 6.69
C LEU A 113 5.18 4.74 6.08
N GLY A 114 4.44 4.82 4.97
CA GLY A 114 3.94 3.64 4.26
C GLY A 114 5.02 2.75 3.66
N ASN A 115 5.89 3.35 2.85
CA ASN A 115 6.97 2.62 2.17
C ASN A 115 8.04 2.20 3.18
N GLY A 116 8.38 3.05 4.15
CA GLY A 116 9.29 2.73 5.25
C GLY A 116 8.79 1.57 6.10
N LEU A 117 7.49 1.52 6.41
CA LEU A 117 6.88 0.38 7.08
C LEU A 117 6.98 -0.88 6.22
N THR A 118 6.67 -0.80 4.92
CA THR A 118 6.79 -1.94 4.00
C THR A 118 8.23 -2.48 3.96
N ILE A 119 9.23 -1.59 3.93
CA ILE A 119 10.66 -1.95 4.01
C ILE A 119 10.95 -2.67 5.32
N ALA A 120 10.54 -2.11 6.46
CA ALA A 120 10.78 -2.70 7.78
C ALA A 120 10.13 -4.09 7.91
N LEU A 121 8.90 -4.24 7.43
CA LEU A 121 8.17 -5.52 7.41
C LEU A 121 8.87 -6.54 6.53
N ASN A 122 9.32 -6.14 5.34
CA ASN A 122 10.09 -7.02 4.46
C ASN A 122 11.43 -7.42 5.10
N TRP A 123 12.13 -6.48 5.72
CA TRP A 123 13.42 -6.78 6.36
C TRP A 123 13.28 -7.83 7.47
N LYS A 124 12.25 -7.68 8.30
CA LYS A 124 12.01 -8.52 9.48
C LYS A 124 11.35 -9.86 9.15
N TYR A 125 10.36 -9.87 8.25
CA TYR A 125 9.48 -11.02 8.08
C TYR A 125 9.64 -11.74 6.74
N LEU A 126 10.21 -11.10 5.72
CA LEU A 126 10.47 -11.78 4.45
C LEU A 126 11.60 -12.80 4.63
N GLN A 127 11.27 -14.08 4.47
CA GLN A 127 12.22 -15.19 4.60
C GLN A 127 12.92 -15.44 3.26
N VAL A 128 13.76 -14.49 2.84
CA VAL A 128 14.54 -14.55 1.59
C VAL A 128 16.00 -14.21 1.86
N SER A 129 16.87 -14.48 0.90
CA SER A 129 18.29 -14.12 1.01
C SER A 129 18.51 -12.62 1.27
N GLN A 130 19.62 -12.28 1.93
CA GLN A 130 19.95 -10.87 2.21
C GLN A 130 20.07 -10.04 0.93
N SER A 131 20.59 -10.62 -0.16
CA SER A 131 20.64 -9.98 -1.48
C SER A 131 19.24 -9.63 -1.99
N SER A 132 18.30 -10.56 -1.89
CA SER A 132 16.90 -10.34 -2.25
C SER A 132 16.22 -9.29 -1.38
N LYS A 133 16.50 -9.26 -0.06
CA LYS A 133 15.99 -8.20 0.83
C LYS A 133 16.48 -6.82 0.41
N ILE A 134 17.75 -6.69 0.03
CA ILE A 134 18.31 -5.42 -0.45
C ILE A 134 17.61 -4.97 -1.75
N LYS A 135 17.42 -5.87 -2.71
CA LYS A 135 16.71 -5.56 -3.98
C LYS A 135 15.29 -5.06 -3.71
N VAL A 136 14.56 -5.75 -2.84
CA VAL A 136 13.20 -5.36 -2.41
C VAL A 136 13.22 -3.99 -1.74
N SER A 137 14.14 -3.73 -0.81
CA SER A 137 14.23 -2.42 -0.12
C SER A 137 14.53 -1.28 -1.08
N ILE A 138 15.46 -1.45 -2.02
CA ILE A 138 15.77 -0.44 -3.05
C ILE A 138 14.53 -0.14 -3.90
N LEU A 139 13.80 -1.17 -4.33
CA LEU A 139 12.59 -0.98 -5.11
C LEU A 139 11.51 -0.21 -4.32
N SER A 140 11.32 -0.51 -3.04
CA SER A 140 10.38 0.23 -2.19
C SER A 140 10.75 1.71 -2.09
N VAL A 141 12.05 2.02 -2.01
CA VAL A 141 12.55 3.42 -2.00
C VAL A 141 12.29 4.10 -3.35
N LEU A 142 12.56 3.43 -4.47
CA LEU A 142 12.27 3.96 -5.80
C LEU A 142 10.77 4.19 -6.00
N SER A 143 9.94 3.25 -5.54
CA SER A 143 8.48 3.34 -5.62
C SER A 143 7.96 4.52 -4.80
N PHE A 144 8.56 4.79 -3.65
CA PHE A 144 8.29 6.00 -2.88
C PHE A 144 8.55 7.27 -3.70
N PHE A 145 9.73 7.42 -4.31
CA PHE A 145 10.05 8.62 -5.11
C PHE A 145 9.11 8.80 -6.30
N VAL A 146 8.75 7.71 -6.99
CA VAL A 146 7.79 7.77 -8.10
C VAL A 146 6.39 8.17 -7.62
N SER A 147 5.98 7.75 -6.41
CA SER A 147 4.65 8.10 -5.87
C SER A 147 4.53 9.54 -5.35
N VAL A 148 5.66 10.22 -5.13
CA VAL A 148 5.70 11.60 -4.61
C VAL A 148 5.71 12.65 -5.73
N ILE A 149 6.21 12.28 -6.93
CA ILE A 149 6.23 13.12 -8.14
C ILE A 149 4.83 13.15 -8.76
#